data_AF-A0A965IFR1-F1
#
_entry.id   AF-A0A965IFR1-F1
#
_cell.length_a   1.000
_cell.length_b   1.000
_cell.length_c   1.000
_cell.angle_alpha   90.00
_cell.angle_beta   90.00
_cell.angle_gamma   90.00
#
_symmetry.space_group_name_H-M   'P 1'
#
loop_
_entity.id
_entity.type
_entity.pdbx_description
1 polymer ?
#
loop_
_entity_poly.entity_id
_entity_poly.type
_entity_poly.pdbx_seq_one_letter_code
_entity_poly.pdbx_strand_id
1 'polypeptide(L)'
;MIPFEAWQQHEPRMNLPIFGNALNEVDFTVQDDRKLNLRRIVAPAYHFARGRSPWRAVLSNYKHMLAPRPFTFKACFVNRQGEMMCHEELPGTYRAGDFFYLNVNDWLRSHNVPIQDGSLILVSSHGRADRWQSSPGNVTLRVTDSGYAAGYRTGFFARPLNAGHKHVGFTGLNPRIEVNTRWVSGLLLINHSSELGYDKTVRPTVRLHVNPEKFLETTFGDIAPHAASERSILELFPNAEEFLASAGGIGYSVSMLTGASLASVHVLRYRSGQLASLEHSRPAHTNIINYL
;
A
#
# COMPACT_ATOMS: atom_id res chain seq x y z
N MET A 1 -9.67 6.72 -13.89
CA MET A 1 -9.30 5.39 -14.40
C MET A 1 -7.87 5.46 -14.90
N ILE A 2 -6.99 4.61 -14.38
CA ILE A 2 -5.59 4.56 -14.83
C ILE A 2 -5.56 3.83 -16.18
N PRO A 3 -4.87 4.37 -17.21
CA PRO A 3 -4.91 3.80 -18.54
C PRO A 3 -4.36 2.37 -18.57
N PHE A 4 -4.86 1.56 -19.51
CA PHE A 4 -4.44 0.17 -19.67
C PHE A 4 -2.93 0.03 -20.01
N GLU A 5 -2.34 1.08 -20.59
CA GLU A 5 -0.92 1.15 -20.89
C GLU A 5 -0.06 1.25 -19.62
N ALA A 6 -0.60 1.86 -18.56
CA ALA A 6 0.07 2.00 -17.28
C ALA A 6 0.11 0.68 -16.50
N TRP A 7 -0.92 -0.17 -16.59
CA TRP A 7 -0.86 -1.55 -16.09
C TRP A 7 -1.92 -2.49 -16.67
N GLN A 8 -1.70 -3.79 -16.47
CA GLN A 8 -2.67 -4.85 -16.72
C GLN A 8 -3.10 -5.54 -15.41
N GLN A 9 -4.31 -6.12 -15.39
CA GLN A 9 -4.90 -6.72 -14.18
C GLN A 9 -4.05 -7.85 -13.56
N HIS A 10 -3.27 -8.55 -14.38
CA HIS A 10 -2.43 -9.67 -13.95
C HIS A 10 -1.03 -9.27 -13.51
N GLU A 11 -0.61 -8.02 -13.75
CA GLU A 11 0.70 -7.51 -13.35
C GLU A 11 0.69 -7.23 -11.82
N PRO A 12 1.69 -7.73 -11.07
CA PRO A 12 1.84 -7.37 -9.67
C PRO A 12 2.07 -5.87 -9.51
N ARG A 13 1.39 -5.26 -8.54
CA ARG A 13 1.57 -3.85 -8.23
C ARG A 13 1.54 -3.57 -6.74
N MET A 14 1.96 -2.37 -6.41
CA MET A 14 1.84 -1.81 -5.08
C MET A 14 1.66 -0.30 -5.12
N ASN A 15 1.16 0.27 -4.04
CA ASN A 15 0.96 1.70 -3.89
C ASN A 15 1.78 2.18 -2.70
N LEU A 16 2.53 3.25 -2.90
CA LEU A 16 3.40 3.88 -1.91
C LEU A 16 2.98 5.33 -1.73
N PRO A 17 2.77 5.78 -0.48
CA PRO A 17 2.47 7.18 -0.24
C PRO A 17 3.71 8.04 -0.52
N ILE A 18 3.54 9.15 -1.22
CA ILE A 18 4.57 10.14 -1.48
C ILE A 18 4.21 11.40 -0.71
N PHE A 19 5.20 12.01 -0.07
CA PHE A 19 5.05 13.23 0.73
C PHE A 19 5.66 14.42 0.00
N GLY A 20 4.87 15.47 -0.20
CA GLY A 20 5.26 16.64 -0.98
C GLY A 20 6.41 17.45 -0.39
N ASN A 21 6.62 17.35 0.92
CA ASN A 21 7.61 18.11 1.68
C ASN A 21 8.83 17.30 2.11
N ALA A 22 9.04 16.11 1.53
CA ALA A 22 10.14 15.21 1.88
C ALA A 22 10.84 14.64 0.65
N LEU A 23 12.03 14.09 0.84
CA LEU A 23 12.70 13.23 -0.13
C LEU A 23 12.09 11.83 -0.05
N ASN A 24 11.63 11.31 -1.19
CA ASN A 24 11.01 9.99 -1.30
C ASN A 24 11.90 9.09 -2.17
N GLU A 25 12.41 8.01 -1.58
CA GLU A 25 13.29 7.05 -2.24
C GLU A 25 12.66 5.66 -2.15
N VAL A 26 12.70 4.93 -3.26
CA VAL A 26 12.12 3.61 -3.37
C VAL A 26 13.20 2.62 -3.77
N ASP A 27 13.33 1.54 -3.01
CA ASP A 27 14.27 0.47 -3.30
C ASP A 27 13.58 -0.90 -3.33
N PHE A 28 14.08 -1.75 -4.21
CA PHE A 28 13.61 -3.12 -4.34
C PHE A 28 14.79 -4.05 -4.59
N THR A 29 14.82 -5.18 -3.90
CA THR A 29 15.75 -6.27 -4.21
C THR A 29 14.97 -7.41 -4.84
N VAL A 30 15.37 -7.82 -6.04
CA VAL A 30 14.77 -8.97 -6.71
C VAL A 30 15.16 -10.22 -5.93
N GLN A 31 14.15 -10.90 -5.39
CA GLN A 31 14.37 -12.12 -4.62
C GLN A 31 14.51 -13.32 -5.54
N ASP A 32 15.41 -14.24 -5.19
CA ASP A 32 15.50 -15.54 -5.86
C ASP A 32 14.16 -16.27 -5.86
N ASP A 33 13.82 -16.83 -7.02
CA ASP A 33 12.81 -17.87 -7.10
C ASP A 33 13.26 -19.03 -6.19
N ARG A 34 12.41 -19.39 -5.23
CA ARG A 34 12.71 -20.51 -4.34
C ARG A 34 12.79 -21.77 -5.21
N LYS A 35 13.72 -22.67 -4.88
CA LYS A 35 13.94 -23.94 -5.59
C LYS A 35 12.61 -24.61 -5.97
N LEU A 36 12.51 -24.99 -7.25
CA LEU A 36 11.35 -25.71 -7.77
C LEU A 36 11.31 -27.10 -7.13
N ASN A 37 10.15 -27.47 -6.60
CA ASN A 37 9.88 -28.83 -6.13
C ASN A 37 8.64 -29.37 -6.84
N LEU A 38 8.43 -30.69 -6.78
CA LEU A 38 7.32 -31.35 -7.47
C LEU A 38 5.96 -30.69 -7.16
N ARG A 39 5.73 -30.33 -5.88
CA ARG A 39 4.49 -29.66 -5.46
C ARG A 39 4.25 -28.37 -6.24
N ARG A 40 5.29 -27.57 -6.49
CA ARG A 40 5.20 -26.30 -7.22
C ARG A 40 5.04 -26.47 -8.71
N ILE A 41 5.66 -27.50 -9.28
CA ILE A 41 5.49 -27.87 -10.69
C ILE A 41 4.06 -28.31 -10.95
N VAL A 42 3.47 -29.13 -10.08
CA VAL A 42 2.09 -29.63 -10.26
C VAL A 42 1.03 -28.57 -9.93
N ALA A 43 1.40 -27.52 -9.18
CA ALA A 43 0.44 -26.57 -8.65
C ALA A 43 -0.37 -25.85 -9.76
N PRO A 44 0.22 -25.27 -10.83
CA PRO A 44 -0.52 -24.70 -11.95
C PRO A 44 -1.63 -25.61 -12.49
N ALA A 45 -1.32 -26.88 -12.72
CA ALA A 45 -2.29 -27.87 -13.19
C ALA A 45 -3.39 -28.15 -12.15
N TYR A 46 -3.03 -28.27 -10.85
CA TYR A 46 -4.02 -28.47 -9.78
C TYR A 46 -5.02 -27.31 -9.69
N HIS A 47 -4.57 -26.06 -9.79
CA HIS A 47 -5.47 -24.90 -9.74
C HIS A 47 -6.39 -24.82 -10.95
N PHE A 48 -5.91 -25.20 -12.13
CA PHE A 48 -6.76 -25.33 -13.32
C PHE A 48 -7.80 -26.43 -13.18
N ALA A 49 -7.40 -27.62 -12.71
CA ALA A 49 -8.32 -28.72 -12.44
C ALA A 49 -9.40 -28.36 -11.38
N ARG A 50 -9.08 -27.43 -10.48
CA ARG A 50 -10.02 -26.86 -9.49
C ARG A 50 -10.82 -25.65 -9.99
N GLY A 51 -10.68 -25.26 -11.27
CA GLY A 51 -11.37 -24.11 -11.86
C GLY A 51 -10.91 -22.75 -11.30
N ARG A 52 -9.78 -22.69 -10.61
CA ARG A 52 -9.27 -21.47 -9.93
C ARG A 52 -8.36 -20.62 -10.80
N SER A 53 -7.98 -21.09 -11.98
CA SER A 53 -7.11 -20.35 -12.91
C SER A 53 -7.40 -20.76 -14.34
N PRO A 54 -7.37 -19.83 -15.31
CA PRO A 54 -7.55 -20.15 -16.72
C PRO A 54 -6.31 -20.85 -17.29
N TRP A 55 -6.49 -21.68 -18.32
CA TRP A 55 -5.39 -22.43 -18.96
C TRP A 55 -4.26 -21.52 -19.47
N ARG A 56 -4.56 -20.30 -19.92
CA ARG A 56 -3.56 -19.31 -20.35
C ARG A 56 -2.63 -18.90 -19.21
N ALA A 57 -3.16 -18.74 -18.00
CA ALA A 57 -2.36 -18.45 -16.81
C ALA A 57 -1.48 -19.66 -16.43
N VAL A 58 -1.97 -20.89 -16.59
CA VAL A 58 -1.20 -22.12 -16.38
C VAL A 58 0.00 -22.20 -17.31
N LEU A 59 -0.21 -21.98 -18.62
CA LEU A 59 0.88 -22.00 -19.60
C LEU A 59 1.89 -20.88 -19.35
N SER A 60 1.41 -19.68 -18.99
CA SER A 60 2.30 -18.57 -18.64
C SER A 60 3.17 -18.91 -17.43
N ASN A 61 2.60 -19.55 -16.40
CA ASN A 61 3.33 -20.05 -15.24
C ASN A 61 4.42 -21.04 -15.65
N TYR A 62 4.08 -22.10 -16.39
CA TYR A 62 5.08 -23.07 -16.84
C TYR A 62 6.17 -22.45 -17.71
N LYS A 63 5.81 -21.52 -18.61
CA LYS A 63 6.78 -20.79 -19.43
C LYS A 63 7.77 -20.00 -18.57
N HIS A 64 7.30 -19.32 -17.52
CA HIS A 64 8.18 -18.57 -16.61
C HIS A 64 9.02 -19.49 -15.73
N MET A 65 8.52 -20.68 -15.35
CA MET A 65 9.30 -21.66 -14.60
C MET A 65 10.44 -22.26 -15.43
N LEU A 66 10.21 -22.51 -16.72
CA LEU A 66 11.19 -23.12 -17.62
C LEU A 66 12.17 -22.11 -18.21
N ALA A 67 11.70 -20.88 -18.43
CA ALA A 67 12.50 -19.78 -18.99
C ALA A 67 12.19 -18.49 -18.21
N PRO A 68 12.83 -18.29 -17.03
CA PRO A 68 12.66 -17.09 -16.23
C PRO A 68 13.04 -15.86 -17.04
N ARG A 69 12.12 -14.90 -17.09
CA ARG A 69 12.34 -13.60 -17.76
C ARG A 69 12.87 -12.60 -16.73
N PRO A 70 13.70 -11.63 -17.16
CA PRO A 70 14.02 -10.49 -16.32
C PRO A 70 12.76 -9.69 -15.99
N PHE A 71 12.72 -9.13 -14.79
CA PHE A 71 11.73 -8.16 -14.38
C PHE A 71 11.98 -6.81 -15.06
N THR A 72 10.90 -6.15 -15.45
CA THR A 72 10.89 -4.72 -15.79
C THR A 72 9.84 -4.04 -14.92
N PHE A 73 10.00 -2.75 -14.68
CA PHE A 73 9.12 -1.99 -13.82
C PHE A 73 8.51 -0.81 -14.55
N LYS A 74 7.25 -0.51 -14.24
CA LYS A 74 6.59 0.74 -14.64
C LYS A 74 6.24 1.51 -13.38
N ALA A 75 6.36 2.82 -13.44
CA ALA A 75 5.93 3.73 -12.38
C ALA A 75 4.79 4.60 -12.88
N CYS A 76 3.81 4.85 -12.00
CA CYS A 76 2.75 5.84 -12.21
C CYS A 76 2.65 6.72 -10.98
N PHE A 77 2.52 8.03 -11.16
CA PHE A 77 2.22 8.95 -10.06
C PHE A 77 0.79 9.46 -10.15
N VAL A 78 0.07 9.37 -9.04
CA VAL A 78 -1.32 9.82 -8.89
C VAL A 78 -1.39 10.82 -7.75
N ASN A 79 -1.96 12.00 -7.99
CA ASN A 79 -2.12 13.03 -6.95
C ASN A 79 -3.25 12.65 -5.95
N ARG A 80 -3.45 13.47 -4.91
CA ARG A 80 -4.52 13.25 -3.91
C ARG A 80 -5.93 13.21 -4.50
N GLN A 81 -6.13 13.84 -5.65
CA GLN A 81 -7.40 13.93 -6.37
C GLN A 81 -7.66 12.71 -7.27
N GLY A 82 -6.71 11.77 -7.36
CA GLY A 82 -6.84 10.57 -8.20
C GLY A 82 -6.47 10.82 -9.66
N GLU A 83 -5.85 11.95 -9.97
CA GLU A 83 -5.39 12.28 -11.31
C GLU A 83 -3.99 11.71 -11.53
N MET A 84 -3.83 10.97 -12.62
CA MET A 84 -2.52 10.47 -13.01
C MET A 84 -1.71 11.60 -13.63
N MET A 85 -0.57 11.93 -13.02
CA MET A 85 0.27 13.05 -13.44
C MET A 85 1.36 12.61 -14.41
N CYS A 86 1.90 11.41 -14.24
CA CYS A 86 2.88 10.80 -15.14
C CYS A 86 2.88 9.28 -15.02
N HIS A 87 3.32 8.61 -16.08
CA HIS A 87 3.64 7.19 -16.07
C HIS A 87 4.79 6.89 -17.04
N GLU A 88 5.64 5.92 -16.72
CA GLU A 88 6.81 5.57 -17.51
C GLU A 88 7.21 4.10 -17.28
N GLU A 89 7.76 3.44 -18.30
CA GLU A 89 8.55 2.23 -18.09
C GLU A 89 9.95 2.64 -17.62
N LEU A 90 10.32 2.17 -16.43
CA LEU A 90 11.60 2.51 -15.82
C LEU A 90 12.73 1.75 -16.54
N PRO A 91 13.92 2.38 -16.68
CA PRO A 91 15.03 1.76 -17.38
C PRO A 91 15.53 0.51 -16.63
N GLY A 92 16.03 -0.44 -17.42
CA GLY A 92 16.72 -1.62 -16.93
C GLY A 92 15.88 -2.91 -16.97
N THR A 93 16.59 -4.02 -16.82
CA THR A 93 16.04 -5.36 -16.72
C THR A 93 16.70 -6.07 -15.55
N TYR A 94 15.90 -6.59 -14.62
CA TYR A 94 16.37 -7.03 -13.32
C TYR A 94 16.21 -8.53 -13.14
N ARG A 95 17.20 -9.20 -12.57
CA ARG A 95 17.21 -10.61 -12.21
C ARG A 95 17.40 -10.76 -10.72
N ALA A 96 17.20 -11.97 -10.21
CA ALA A 96 17.42 -12.24 -8.79
C ALA A 96 18.84 -11.86 -8.35
N GLY A 97 18.94 -11.17 -7.21
CA GLY A 97 20.17 -10.57 -6.73
C GLY A 97 20.39 -9.12 -7.17
N ASP A 98 19.74 -8.67 -8.24
CA ASP A 98 19.79 -7.26 -8.65
C ASP A 98 18.98 -6.38 -7.69
N PHE A 99 19.34 -5.10 -7.68
CA PHE A 99 18.59 -4.06 -6.96
C PHE A 99 18.05 -3.02 -7.94
N PHE A 100 16.88 -2.51 -7.61
CA PHE A 100 16.24 -1.36 -8.24
C PHE A 100 16.21 -0.23 -7.21
N TYR A 101 16.48 0.99 -7.67
CA TYR A 101 16.41 2.20 -6.87
C TYR A 101 15.79 3.33 -7.70
N LEU A 102 14.90 4.09 -7.08
CA LEU A 102 14.25 5.25 -7.67
C LEU A 102 14.18 6.38 -6.65
N ASN A 103 14.85 7.50 -6.96
CA ASN A 103 14.55 8.78 -6.32
C ASN A 103 13.28 9.35 -6.97
N VAL A 104 12.16 9.28 -6.27
CA VAL A 104 10.85 9.65 -6.81
C VAL A 104 10.80 11.15 -7.08
N ASN A 105 11.44 11.96 -6.24
CA ASN A 105 11.45 13.41 -6.39
C ASN A 105 12.15 13.83 -7.70
N ASP A 106 13.29 13.22 -8.02
CA ASP A 106 14.01 13.50 -9.26
C ASP A 106 13.25 13.00 -10.49
N TRP A 107 12.60 11.83 -10.39
CA TRP A 107 11.75 11.30 -11.44
C TRP A 107 10.52 12.18 -11.72
N LEU A 108 9.87 12.75 -10.69
CA LEU A 108 8.78 13.71 -10.89
C LEU A 108 9.29 15.00 -11.56
N ARG A 109 10.44 15.52 -11.12
CA ARG A 109 11.06 16.71 -11.72
C ARG A 109 11.41 16.49 -13.19
N SER A 110 11.94 15.32 -13.57
CA SER A 110 12.26 15.02 -14.98
C SER A 110 11.03 14.98 -15.88
N HIS A 111 9.84 14.80 -15.31
CA HIS A 111 8.55 14.82 -16.00
C HIS A 111 7.82 16.16 -15.89
N ASN A 112 8.45 17.21 -15.33
CA ASN A 112 7.81 18.50 -15.01
C ASN A 112 6.58 18.36 -14.10
N VAL A 113 6.55 17.34 -13.24
CA VAL A 113 5.49 17.14 -12.25
C VAL A 113 5.94 17.73 -10.91
N PRO A 114 5.13 18.58 -10.25
CA PRO A 114 5.48 19.11 -8.94
C PRO A 114 5.53 17.99 -7.90
N ILE A 115 6.50 18.09 -6.98
CA ILE A 115 6.58 17.19 -5.83
C ILE A 115 5.44 17.56 -4.88
N GLN A 116 4.49 16.65 -4.73
CA GLN A 116 3.29 16.84 -3.92
C GLN A 116 2.86 15.52 -3.31
N ASP A 117 1.96 15.59 -2.33
CA ASP A 117 1.34 14.41 -1.75
C ASP A 117 0.61 13.60 -2.83
N GLY A 118 0.77 12.27 -2.77
CA GLY A 118 0.11 11.38 -3.72
C GLY A 118 0.49 9.92 -3.51
N SER A 119 0.26 9.13 -4.54
CA SER A 119 0.64 7.72 -4.60
C SER A 119 1.61 7.49 -5.75
N LEU A 120 2.74 6.87 -5.46
CA LEU A 120 3.52 6.17 -6.47
C LEU A 120 2.98 4.74 -6.59
N ILE A 121 2.69 4.33 -7.81
CA ILE A 121 2.25 2.98 -8.14
C ILE A 121 3.36 2.32 -8.92
N LEU A 122 3.98 1.31 -8.30
CA LEU A 122 5.03 0.54 -8.93
C LEU A 122 4.43 -0.77 -9.43
N VAL A 123 4.64 -1.06 -10.71
CA VAL A 123 4.09 -2.22 -11.41
C VAL A 123 5.24 -3.06 -11.93
N SER A 124 5.20 -4.36 -11.66
CA SER A 124 6.19 -5.32 -12.17
C SER A 124 5.62 -6.03 -13.38
N SER A 125 6.45 -6.28 -14.39
CA SER A 125 6.03 -6.98 -15.62
C SER A 125 5.46 -8.38 -15.36
N HIS A 126 5.94 -9.04 -14.32
CA HIS A 126 5.40 -10.30 -13.82
C HIS A 126 5.75 -10.50 -12.35
N GLY A 127 5.23 -11.56 -11.72
CA GLY A 127 5.62 -11.93 -10.36
C GLY A 127 6.59 -13.11 -10.35
N ARG A 128 6.87 -13.64 -9.17
CA ARG A 128 7.66 -14.87 -9.08
C ARG A 128 6.84 -16.09 -9.51
N ALA A 129 7.46 -16.98 -10.28
CA ALA A 129 6.80 -18.20 -10.75
C ALA A 129 6.39 -19.10 -9.57
N ASP A 130 7.22 -19.16 -8.53
CA ASP A 130 6.98 -19.96 -7.34
C ASP A 130 5.87 -19.41 -6.42
N ARG A 131 5.41 -18.18 -6.72
CA ARG A 131 4.28 -17.53 -6.08
C ARG A 131 3.18 -17.20 -7.08
N TRP A 132 3.02 -17.98 -8.15
CA TRP A 132 1.90 -17.82 -9.10
C TRP A 132 1.84 -16.46 -9.77
N GLN A 133 3.01 -15.86 -10.03
CA GLN A 133 3.11 -14.51 -10.57
C GLN A 133 2.47 -13.46 -9.64
N SER A 134 2.29 -13.74 -8.34
CA SER A 134 1.61 -12.81 -7.42
C SER A 134 2.49 -11.69 -6.88
N SER A 135 3.81 -11.91 -6.79
CA SER A 135 4.72 -10.91 -6.19
C SER A 135 6.17 -11.17 -6.61
N PRO A 136 6.90 -10.18 -7.15
CA PRO A 136 8.36 -10.23 -7.31
C PRO A 136 9.12 -10.16 -5.97
N GLY A 137 8.54 -9.58 -4.91
CA GLY A 137 9.22 -9.35 -3.64
C GLY A 137 8.60 -8.22 -2.82
N ASN A 138 9.40 -7.64 -1.92
CA ASN A 138 9.01 -6.48 -1.11
C ASN A 138 9.79 -5.24 -1.58
N VAL A 139 9.10 -4.10 -1.66
CA VAL A 139 9.73 -2.79 -1.81
C VAL A 139 9.94 -2.17 -0.44
N THR A 140 10.87 -1.25 -0.37
CA THR A 140 10.96 -0.25 0.69
C THR A 140 10.76 1.14 0.10
N LEU A 141 9.96 1.95 0.77
CA LEU A 141 9.94 3.41 0.64
C LEU A 141 10.70 3.98 1.84
N ARG A 142 11.64 4.87 1.56
CA ARG A 142 12.28 5.72 2.55
C ARG A 142 11.83 7.16 2.33
N VAL A 143 11.40 7.80 3.40
CA VAL A 143 10.99 9.20 3.41
C VAL A 143 11.93 9.94 4.33
N THR A 144 12.67 10.91 3.80
CA THR A 144 13.67 11.69 4.54
C THR A 144 13.30 13.17 4.51
N ASP A 145 13.26 13.81 5.67
CA ASP A 145 13.08 15.26 5.80
C ASP A 145 14.26 15.91 6.54
N SER A 146 14.14 17.18 6.93
CA SER A 146 15.21 17.95 7.57
C SER A 146 15.77 17.36 8.87
N GLY A 147 15.11 16.39 9.50
CA GLY A 147 15.56 15.81 10.77
C GLY A 147 15.37 14.31 10.93
N TYR A 148 14.62 13.65 10.03
CA TYR A 148 14.22 12.26 10.23
C TYR A 148 14.23 11.46 8.92
N ALA A 149 14.39 10.15 9.07
CA ALA A 149 14.16 9.17 8.02
C ALA A 149 13.17 8.12 8.54
N ALA A 150 12.08 7.94 7.81
CA ALA A 150 11.06 6.92 8.08
C ALA A 150 11.03 5.90 6.94
N GLY A 151 10.91 4.61 7.28
CA GLY A 151 10.86 3.51 6.31
C GLY A 151 9.49 2.84 6.32
N TYR A 152 8.93 2.62 5.12
CA TYR A 152 7.72 1.83 4.91
C TYR A 152 8.04 0.66 3.97
N ARG A 153 7.72 -0.56 4.38
CA ARG A 153 7.96 -1.77 3.57
C ARG A 153 6.64 -2.43 3.22
N THR A 154 6.44 -2.74 1.95
CA THR A 154 5.24 -3.46 1.48
C THR A 154 5.57 -4.43 0.35
N GLY A 155 4.64 -5.35 0.09
CA GLY A 155 4.76 -6.36 -0.96
C GLY A 155 4.05 -5.93 -2.24
N PHE A 156 4.49 -6.45 -3.38
CA PHE A 156 3.67 -6.42 -4.58
C PHE A 156 2.54 -7.44 -4.49
N PHE A 157 1.40 -7.13 -5.10
CA PHE A 157 0.24 -8.01 -5.18
C PHE A 157 -0.30 -8.08 -6.60
N ALA A 158 -0.44 -9.29 -7.15
CA ALA A 158 -1.15 -9.58 -8.39
C ALA A 158 -2.40 -10.41 -8.12
N ARG A 159 -3.50 -10.06 -8.80
CA ARG A 159 -4.86 -10.56 -8.55
C ARG A 159 -5.34 -11.83 -9.28
N PRO A 160 -4.61 -12.53 -10.18
CA PRO A 160 -5.14 -13.75 -10.78
C PRO A 160 -5.64 -14.78 -9.74
N LEU A 161 -5.17 -14.71 -8.48
CA LEU A 161 -5.57 -15.57 -7.37
C LEU A 161 -6.82 -15.12 -6.58
N ASN A 162 -7.30 -13.86 -6.69
CA ASN A 162 -8.49 -13.40 -5.94
C ASN A 162 -9.71 -13.10 -6.82
N ALA A 163 -9.69 -13.45 -8.10
CA ALA A 163 -10.88 -13.34 -8.95
C ALA A 163 -12.00 -14.22 -8.35
N GLY A 164 -12.97 -13.58 -7.69
CA GLY A 164 -14.10 -14.25 -7.01
C GLY A 164 -14.21 -14.01 -5.50
N HIS A 165 -13.21 -13.39 -4.85
CA HIS A 165 -13.33 -13.00 -3.44
C HIS A 165 -14.05 -11.66 -3.32
N LYS A 166 -15.30 -11.67 -2.82
CA LYS A 166 -16.02 -10.43 -2.50
C LYS A 166 -15.27 -9.66 -1.42
N HIS A 167 -14.93 -8.41 -1.69
CA HIS A 167 -14.47 -7.48 -0.68
C HIS A 167 -15.60 -7.16 0.28
N VAL A 168 -15.52 -7.68 1.50
CA VAL A 168 -16.55 -7.45 2.53
C VAL A 168 -16.43 -6.05 3.14
N GLY A 169 -15.20 -5.51 3.13
CA GLY A 169 -14.88 -4.19 3.64
C GLY A 169 -13.42 -4.08 4.05
N PHE A 170 -13.12 -3.03 4.78
CA PHE A 170 -11.84 -2.71 5.38
C PHE A 170 -12.04 -2.35 6.84
N THR A 171 -11.16 -2.88 7.68
CA THR A 171 -11.01 -2.47 9.08
C THR A 171 -9.51 -2.31 9.36
N GLY A 172 -9.08 -1.07 9.59
CA GLY A 172 -7.74 -0.73 10.02
C GLY A 172 -7.72 -0.39 11.50
N LEU A 173 -6.73 -0.89 12.24
CA LEU A 173 -6.48 -0.55 13.63
C LEU A 173 -5.13 0.15 13.75
N ASN A 174 -5.12 1.33 14.38
CA ASN A 174 -3.89 2.00 14.81
C ASN A 174 -3.83 1.94 16.33
N PRO A 175 -2.99 1.05 16.90
CA PRO A 175 -3.04 0.72 18.32
C PRO A 175 -2.47 1.81 19.23
N ARG A 176 -1.81 2.83 18.68
CA ARG A 176 -1.16 3.89 19.45
C ARG A 176 -1.27 5.24 18.76
N ILE A 177 -2.38 5.92 18.99
CA ILE A 177 -2.56 7.32 18.65
C ILE A 177 -1.96 8.18 19.76
N GLU A 178 -1.12 9.13 19.39
CA GLU A 178 -0.54 10.12 20.29
C GLU A 178 -0.93 11.53 19.88
N VAL A 179 -1.42 12.31 20.83
CA VAL A 179 -1.66 13.75 20.71
C VAL A 179 -1.16 14.40 22.00
N ASN A 180 -0.01 15.05 21.94
CA ASN A 180 0.62 15.72 23.08
C ASN A 180 1.36 16.99 22.63
N THR A 181 2.06 17.67 23.54
CA THR A 181 2.75 18.94 23.25
C THR A 181 3.84 18.85 22.18
N ARG A 182 4.36 17.65 21.91
CA ARG A 182 5.44 17.42 20.93
C ARG A 182 4.93 16.77 19.65
N TRP A 183 4.01 15.82 19.78
CA TRP A 183 3.64 14.87 18.74
C TRP A 183 2.15 14.90 18.41
N VAL A 184 1.85 14.66 17.14
CA VAL A 184 0.48 14.43 16.64
C VAL A 184 0.52 13.26 15.68
N SER A 185 -0.29 12.24 15.96
CA SER A 185 -0.52 11.13 15.03
C SER A 185 -1.37 11.56 13.85
N GLY A 186 -1.12 10.95 12.71
CA GLY A 186 -1.91 11.02 11.49
C GLY A 186 -2.31 9.64 10.99
N LEU A 187 -3.43 9.62 10.29
CA LEU A 187 -3.96 8.46 9.60
C LEU A 187 -3.77 8.68 8.11
N LEU A 188 -2.97 7.82 7.48
CA LEU A 188 -2.81 7.79 6.03
C LEU A 188 -3.53 6.58 5.49
N LEU A 189 -4.52 6.82 4.62
CA LEU A 189 -5.30 5.79 3.98
C LEU A 189 -5.04 5.82 2.47
N ILE A 190 -4.77 4.65 1.90
CA ILE A 190 -4.48 4.47 0.47
C ILE A 190 -5.62 3.69 -0.17
N ASN A 191 -6.29 4.30 -1.14
CA ASN A 191 -7.31 3.63 -1.95
C ASN A 191 -6.67 2.81 -3.07
N HIS A 192 -5.95 1.75 -2.68
CA HIS A 192 -5.14 0.94 -3.59
C HIS A 192 -5.94 -0.17 -4.30
N SER A 193 -7.18 0.13 -4.71
CA SER A 193 -8.09 -0.96 -5.02
C SER A 193 -7.64 -1.78 -6.22
N SER A 194 -7.74 -3.09 -6.01
CA SER A 194 -7.23 -4.10 -6.91
C SER A 194 -8.28 -4.64 -7.89
N GLU A 195 -9.50 -4.10 -7.84
CA GLU A 195 -10.66 -4.50 -8.65
C GLU A 195 -11.23 -3.31 -9.43
N LEU A 196 -11.59 -3.52 -10.70
CA LEU A 196 -12.05 -2.47 -11.63
C LEU A 196 -13.32 -1.74 -11.16
N GLY A 197 -14.12 -2.35 -10.28
CA GLY A 197 -15.31 -1.72 -9.67
C GLY A 197 -15.01 -0.64 -8.63
N TYR A 198 -13.73 -0.43 -8.29
CA TYR A 198 -13.27 0.48 -7.24
C TYR A 198 -12.39 1.61 -7.76
N ASP A 199 -12.53 1.94 -9.05
CA ASP A 199 -12.22 3.28 -9.55
C ASP A 199 -13.26 4.29 -9.04
N LYS A 200 -13.51 4.25 -7.72
CA LYS A 200 -14.48 5.09 -7.03
C LYS A 200 -13.82 5.74 -5.82
N THR A 201 -14.18 6.99 -5.59
CA THR A 201 -13.89 7.67 -4.35
C THR A 201 -14.56 6.95 -3.20
N VAL A 202 -13.84 6.78 -2.08
CA VAL A 202 -14.36 6.13 -0.87
C VAL A 202 -14.31 7.08 0.32
N ARG A 203 -15.16 6.81 1.33
CA ARG A 203 -15.35 7.66 2.52
C ARG A 203 -15.35 6.80 3.79
N PRO A 204 -14.17 6.46 4.35
CA PRO A 204 -14.08 5.67 5.57
C PRO A 204 -14.63 6.41 6.78
N THR A 205 -15.18 5.65 7.72
CA THR A 205 -15.48 6.14 9.08
C THR A 205 -14.29 5.88 9.98
N VAL A 206 -13.98 6.82 10.87
CA VAL A 206 -12.90 6.71 11.86
C VAL A 206 -13.48 6.86 13.25
N ARG A 207 -13.10 5.95 14.14
CA ARG A 207 -13.33 6.06 15.58
C ARG A 207 -12.01 6.32 16.30
N LEU A 208 -11.97 7.31 17.17
CA LEU A 208 -10.87 7.54 18.11
C LEU A 208 -11.32 7.10 19.50
N HIS A 209 -10.60 6.15 20.08
CA HIS A 209 -10.93 5.55 21.37
C HIS A 209 -9.94 5.96 22.45
N VAL A 210 -10.48 6.23 23.65
CA VAL A 210 -9.70 6.19 24.91
C VAL A 210 -9.68 4.75 25.44
N ASN A 211 -10.82 4.05 25.33
CA ASN A 211 -11.03 2.67 25.73
C ASN A 211 -12.15 2.04 24.86
N PRO A 212 -12.47 0.73 25.02
CA PRO A 212 -13.43 0.06 24.14
C PRO A 212 -14.83 0.68 24.12
N GLU A 213 -15.23 1.35 25.20
CA GLU A 213 -16.58 1.89 25.40
C GLU A 213 -16.66 3.41 25.15
N LYS A 214 -15.54 4.13 25.22
CA LYS A 214 -15.47 5.59 25.07
C LYS A 214 -14.72 5.97 23.80
N PHE A 215 -15.47 6.44 22.80
CA PHE A 215 -14.92 6.89 21.52
C PHE A 215 -15.61 8.13 20.95
N LEU A 216 -14.87 8.85 20.11
CA LEU A 216 -15.39 9.83 19.16
C LEU A 216 -15.46 9.18 17.77
N GLU A 217 -16.45 9.54 16.96
CA GLU A 217 -16.59 9.05 15.59
C GLU A 217 -16.68 10.22 14.62
N THR A 218 -16.04 10.08 13.46
CA THR A 218 -16.10 11.05 12.37
C THR A 218 -15.89 10.37 11.02
N THR A 219 -16.07 11.11 9.92
CA THR A 219 -15.68 10.65 8.59
C THR A 219 -14.24 11.06 8.29
N PHE A 220 -13.46 10.17 7.68
CA PHE A 220 -12.10 10.49 7.22
C PHE A 220 -12.10 11.57 6.11
N GLY A 221 -13.17 11.58 5.30
CA GLY A 221 -13.30 12.36 4.08
C GLY A 221 -13.04 11.52 2.83
N ASP A 222 -13.04 12.19 1.68
CA ASP A 222 -12.94 11.55 0.37
C ASP A 222 -11.51 11.09 0.08
N ILE A 223 -11.37 9.84 -0.38
CA ILE A 223 -10.13 9.29 -0.90
C ILE A 223 -10.38 8.87 -2.34
N ALA A 224 -9.80 9.62 -3.27
CA ALA A 224 -9.93 9.34 -4.69
C ALA A 224 -9.32 7.97 -5.07
N PRO A 225 -9.71 7.38 -6.22
CA PRO A 225 -9.15 6.12 -6.68
C PRO A 225 -7.63 6.18 -6.81
N HIS A 226 -6.94 5.15 -6.30
CA HIS A 226 -5.48 5.01 -6.35
C HIS A 226 -4.69 6.12 -5.64
N ALA A 227 -5.38 7.06 -4.99
CA ALA A 227 -4.78 8.13 -4.22
C ALA A 227 -4.50 7.69 -2.78
N ALA A 228 -3.53 8.37 -2.17
CA ALA A 228 -3.26 8.34 -0.75
C ALA A 228 -3.69 9.69 -0.15
N SER A 229 -4.28 9.65 1.04
CA SER A 229 -4.61 10.87 1.77
C SER A 229 -4.24 10.66 3.23
N GLU A 230 -3.55 11.64 3.80
CA GLU A 230 -3.25 11.75 5.22
C GLU A 230 -4.19 12.78 5.86
N ARG A 231 -4.65 12.46 7.08
CA ARG A 231 -5.31 13.39 8.00
C ARG A 231 -4.69 13.28 9.38
N SER A 232 -4.38 14.41 10.01
CA SER A 232 -3.95 14.38 11.41
C SER A 232 -5.14 14.05 12.33
N ILE A 233 -4.86 13.52 13.51
CA ILE A 233 -5.92 13.24 14.50
C ILE A 233 -6.61 14.53 14.94
N LEU A 234 -5.89 15.66 14.96
CA LEU A 234 -6.47 16.97 15.28
C LEU A 234 -7.34 17.53 14.14
N GLU A 235 -7.05 17.19 12.88
CA GLU A 235 -7.93 17.54 11.75
C GLU A 235 -9.24 16.75 11.80
N LEU A 236 -9.17 15.46 12.16
CA LEU A 236 -10.35 14.59 12.25
C LEU A 236 -11.17 14.87 13.51
N PHE A 237 -10.51 15.15 14.62
CA PHE A 237 -11.08 15.34 15.94
C PHE A 237 -10.43 16.57 16.61
N PRO A 238 -10.96 17.79 16.36
CA PRO A 238 -10.38 19.02 16.90
C PRO A 238 -10.21 19.03 18.43
N ASN A 239 -11.06 18.30 19.15
CA ASN A 239 -11.01 18.20 20.62
C ASN A 239 -10.25 16.96 21.12
N ALA A 240 -9.42 16.31 20.29
CA ALA A 240 -8.72 15.07 20.66
C ALA A 240 -7.80 15.22 21.87
N GLU A 241 -7.17 16.38 22.05
CA GLU A 241 -6.30 16.65 23.21
C GLU A 241 -7.05 16.49 24.53
N GLU A 242 -8.18 17.17 24.67
CA GLU A 242 -9.04 17.08 25.85
C GLU A 242 -9.61 15.67 26.00
N PHE A 243 -10.07 15.08 24.90
CA PHE A 243 -10.66 13.74 24.90
C PHE A 243 -9.69 12.66 25.38
N LEU A 244 -8.41 12.74 24.98
CA LEU A 244 -7.35 11.80 25.34
C LEU A 244 -6.61 12.18 26.63
N ALA A 245 -6.91 13.33 27.25
CA ALA A 245 -6.20 13.83 28.42
C ALA A 245 -6.23 12.82 29.59
N SER A 246 -7.36 12.15 29.80
CA SER A 246 -7.50 11.11 30.85
C SER A 246 -6.63 9.88 30.62
N ALA A 247 -6.12 9.67 29.40
CA ALA A 247 -5.20 8.60 29.03
C ALA A 247 -3.79 9.14 28.66
N GLY A 248 -3.44 10.32 29.17
CA GLY A 248 -2.11 10.91 28.96
C GLY A 248 -1.83 11.32 27.52
N GLY A 249 -2.86 11.64 26.75
CA GLY A 249 -2.73 11.99 25.32
C GLY A 249 -2.57 10.78 24.40
N ILE A 250 -2.88 9.58 24.88
CA ILE A 250 -2.75 8.32 24.13
C ILE A 250 -4.15 7.71 23.90
N GLY A 251 -4.34 7.12 22.73
CA GLY A 251 -5.51 6.30 22.42
C GLY A 251 -5.24 5.34 21.28
N TYR A 252 -6.30 4.89 20.62
CA TYR A 252 -6.21 4.09 19.40
C TYR A 252 -7.32 4.48 18.44
N SER A 253 -7.11 4.23 17.15
CA SER A 253 -8.13 4.51 16.13
C SER A 253 -8.55 3.26 15.39
N VAL A 254 -9.84 3.16 15.06
CA VAL A 254 -10.39 2.15 14.17
C VAL A 254 -10.95 2.84 12.94
N SER A 255 -10.45 2.49 11.76
CA SER A 255 -10.97 2.98 10.48
C SER A 255 -11.75 1.87 9.79
N MET A 256 -12.96 2.16 9.33
CA MET A 256 -13.86 1.17 8.73
C MET A 256 -14.41 1.66 7.40
N LEU A 257 -14.58 0.74 6.47
CA LEU A 257 -15.25 0.99 5.18
C LEU A 257 -15.92 -0.30 4.72
N THR A 258 -17.18 -0.24 4.30
CA THR A 258 -17.87 -1.40 3.74
C THR A 258 -17.68 -1.47 2.22
N GLY A 259 -17.62 -2.69 1.70
CA GLY A 259 -17.62 -2.93 0.26
C GLY A 259 -16.35 -2.58 -0.49
N ALA A 260 -15.34 -1.93 0.11
CA ALA A 260 -14.05 -1.62 -0.50
C ALA A 260 -12.88 -1.91 0.45
N SER A 261 -11.66 -2.02 -0.09
CA SER A 261 -10.45 -2.25 0.70
C SER A 261 -9.47 -1.09 0.59
N LEU A 262 -8.81 -0.79 1.72
CA LEU A 262 -7.78 0.23 1.86
C LEU A 262 -6.52 -0.36 2.48
N ALA A 263 -5.41 0.35 2.32
CA ALA A 263 -4.25 0.21 3.19
C ALA A 263 -4.28 1.38 4.16
N SER A 264 -3.79 1.11 5.36
CA SER A 264 -3.65 2.12 6.39
C SER A 264 -2.20 2.15 6.84
N VAL A 265 -1.69 3.37 6.97
CA VAL A 265 -0.38 3.70 7.48
C VAL A 265 -0.57 4.69 8.62
N HIS A 266 0.01 4.38 9.76
CA HIS A 266 0.10 5.29 10.89
C HIS A 266 1.29 6.22 10.66
N VAL A 267 1.03 7.52 10.76
CA VAL A 267 2.05 8.57 10.63
C VAL A 267 2.22 9.21 11.98
N LEU A 268 3.45 9.43 12.43
CA LEU A 268 3.73 10.29 13.58
C LEU A 268 4.45 11.54 13.09
N ARG A 269 3.93 12.72 13.45
CA ARG A 269 4.56 13.99 13.14
C ARG A 269 4.83 14.79 14.40
N TYR A 270 5.86 15.62 14.34
CA TYR A 270 5.96 16.75 15.25
C TYR A 270 4.80 17.72 15.02
N ARG A 271 4.46 18.52 16.03
CA ARG A 271 3.53 19.65 15.83
C ARG A 271 3.98 20.65 14.77
N SER A 272 5.29 20.74 14.50
CA SER A 272 5.85 21.52 13.39
C SER A 272 5.53 20.94 12.00
N GLY A 273 4.94 19.74 11.92
CA GLY A 273 4.59 19.04 10.68
C GLY A 273 5.67 18.08 10.17
N GLN A 274 6.87 18.08 10.76
CA GLN A 274 7.97 17.19 10.39
C GLN A 274 7.61 15.72 10.64
N LEU A 275 7.94 14.85 9.70
CA LEU A 275 7.66 13.42 9.77
C LEU A 275 8.64 12.77 10.75
N ALA A 276 8.15 11.92 11.64
CA ALA A 276 8.99 11.21 12.61
C ALA A 276 8.98 9.70 12.39
N SER A 277 7.81 9.13 12.08
CA SER A 277 7.69 7.70 11.76
C SER A 277 6.53 7.41 10.81
N LEU A 278 6.67 6.27 10.11
CA LEU A 278 5.65 5.66 9.26
C LEU A 278 5.57 4.19 9.61
N GLU A 279 4.38 3.70 9.92
CA GLU A 279 4.16 2.30 10.29
C GLU A 279 2.94 1.75 9.58
N HIS A 280 3.04 0.53 9.04
CA HIS A 280 1.87 -0.11 8.45
C HIS A 280 0.86 -0.44 9.55
N SER A 281 -0.35 0.15 9.47
CA SER A 281 -1.46 -0.24 10.32
C SER A 281 -1.87 -1.65 9.88
N ARG A 282 -1.65 -2.67 10.71
CA ARG A 282 -2.00 -4.03 10.30
C ARG A 282 -3.51 -4.09 10.04
N PRO A 283 -3.98 -4.59 8.89
CA PRO A 283 -5.39 -4.92 8.74
C PRO A 283 -5.74 -5.94 9.81
N ALA A 284 -6.65 -5.56 10.70
CA ALA A 284 -7.07 -6.37 11.81
C ALA A 284 -8.08 -7.39 11.31
N HIS A 285 -7.59 -8.53 10.82
CA HIS A 285 -8.22 -9.79 11.22
C HIS A 285 -7.56 -10.17 12.56
N THR A 286 -8.03 -9.56 13.63
CA THR A 286 -7.60 -9.91 14.99
C THR A 286 -8.07 -11.33 15.26
N ASN A 287 -7.15 -12.30 15.28
CA ASN A 287 -7.36 -13.47 16.12
C ASN A 287 -7.38 -12.95 17.56
N ILE A 288 -8.56 -12.87 18.17
CA ILE A 288 -8.68 -12.69 19.61
C ILE A 288 -8.22 -14.01 20.22
N ILE A 289 -6.95 -14.09 20.64
CA ILE A 289 -6.49 -15.18 21.49
C ILE A 289 -6.76 -14.73 22.93
N ASN A 290 -7.79 -15.34 23.53
CA ASN A 290 -8.04 -15.23 24.96
C ASN A 290 -7.05 -16.17 25.67
N TYR A 291 -6.08 -15.60 26.38
CA TYR A 291 -5.32 -16.37 27.36
C TYR A 291 -6.13 -16.33 28.67
N LEU A 292 -6.97 -17.35 28.85
CA LEU A 292 -7.42 -17.76 30.18
C LEU A 292 -6.30 -18.57 30.84
#